data_AF-A0A401Q839-F1
#
_entry.id   AF-A0A401Q839-F1
#
_cell.length_a   1.000
_cell.length_b   1.000
_cell.length_c   1.000
_cell.angle_alpha   90.00
_cell.angle_beta   90.00
_cell.angle_gamma   90.00
#
_symmetry.space_group_name_H-M   'P 1'
#
loop_
_entity.id
_entity.type
_entity.pdbx_description
1 polymer ?
#
loop_
_entity_poly.entity_id
_entity_poly.type
_entity_poly.pdbx_seq_one_letter_code
_entity_poly.pdbx_strand_id
1 'polypeptide(L)'
;TWQINCGGGNTEFCQNRSLSQPFWVTTSVHFIQVPAEPEPKKTSFQMNYFEYDCSRNDVCWPELAFPLTRGYTEETYSQSIAQAMLLVIIFLVTAVLGDPWDKIRKAWNSTTFY
;
A
#
# COMPACT_ATOMS: atom_id res chain seq x y z
N THR A 1 16.10 0.58 9.81
CA THR A 1 15.94 1.83 10.59
C THR A 1 17.31 2.47 10.74
N TRP A 2 17.48 3.70 10.30
CA TRP A 2 18.72 4.45 10.55
C TRP A 2 18.57 5.22 11.86
N GLN A 3 19.56 5.14 12.74
CA GLN A 3 19.57 5.84 14.03
C GLN A 3 20.98 6.37 14.26
N ILE A 4 21.11 7.67 14.51
CA ILE A 4 22.37 8.31 14.88
C ILE A 4 22.34 8.59 16.39
N ASN A 5 23.23 7.95 17.15
CA ASN A 5 23.32 8.16 18.59
C ASN A 5 24.32 9.28 18.89
N CYS A 6 23.78 10.47 19.00
CA CYS A 6 24.46 11.66 19.49
C CYS A 6 24.52 11.59 21.02
N GLY A 7 25.50 10.86 21.57
CA GLY A 7 25.64 10.66 23.02
C GLY A 7 25.47 12.00 23.75
N GLY A 8 24.41 12.11 24.56
CA GLY A 8 23.66 13.34 24.87
C GLY A 8 24.39 14.53 25.50
N GLY A 9 25.72 14.53 25.56
CA GLY A 9 26.56 15.66 25.98
C GLY A 9 27.81 15.93 25.13
N ASN A 10 28.19 15.06 24.17
CA ASN A 10 29.31 15.32 23.26
C ASN A 10 28.79 15.56 21.83
N THR A 11 28.79 16.82 21.39
CA THR A 11 28.24 17.26 20.10
C THR A 11 29.16 17.01 18.90
N GLU A 12 30.40 16.57 19.11
CA GLU A 12 31.39 16.38 18.03
C GLU A 12 30.94 15.32 17.02
N PHE A 13 30.28 14.25 17.47
CA PHE A 13 29.78 13.17 16.59
C PHE A 13 28.66 13.62 15.64
N CYS A 14 27.84 14.60 16.05
CA CYS A 14 26.73 15.12 15.23
C CYS A 14 27.17 16.30 14.35
N GLN A 15 28.26 16.97 14.72
CA GLN A 15 28.90 18.00 13.90
C GLN A 15 29.85 17.43 12.85
N ASN A 16 30.16 16.14 12.92
CA ASN A 16 30.97 15.48 11.91
C ASN A 16 30.24 15.49 10.56
N ARG A 17 30.77 16.29 9.61
CA ARG A 17 30.22 16.46 8.25
C ARG A 17 30.28 15.16 7.41
N SER A 18 31.05 14.17 7.86
CA SER A 18 31.08 12.83 7.26
C SER A 18 29.86 11.97 7.65
N LEU A 19 29.22 12.27 8.79
CA LEU A 19 28.02 11.59 9.30
C LEU A 19 26.74 12.42 9.10
N SER A 20 26.86 13.74 9.01
CA SER A 20 25.75 14.65 8.71
C SER A 20 25.69 14.96 7.21
N GLN A 21 24.69 14.41 6.54
CA GLN A 21 24.39 14.75 5.15
C GLN A 21 23.33 15.84 5.12
N PRO A 22 23.56 16.98 4.45
CA PRO A 22 22.50 17.95 4.22
C PRO A 22 21.48 17.34 3.27
N PHE A 23 20.21 17.42 3.64
CA PHE A 23 19.10 17.07 2.75
C PHE A 23 18.30 18.33 2.43
N TRP A 24 17.84 18.41 1.19
CA TRP A 24 17.07 19.54 0.73
C TRP A 24 15.65 19.43 1.26
N VAL A 25 15.20 20.47 1.97
CA VAL A 25 13.80 20.63 2.38
C VAL A 25 13.17 21.66 1.46
N THR A 26 12.23 21.23 0.64
CA THR A 26 11.41 22.12 -0.17
C THR A 26 10.06 22.30 0.51
N THR A 27 9.57 23.54 0.54
CA THR A 27 8.21 23.85 0.97
C THR A 27 7.45 24.37 -0.23
N SER A 28 6.21 23.91 -0.42
CA SER A 28 5.32 24.42 -1.46
C SER A 28 4.04 24.91 -0.81
N VAL A 29 3.52 26.05 -1.30
CA VAL A 29 2.23 26.60 -0.90
C VAL A 29 1.36 26.60 -2.14
N HIS A 30 0.21 25.93 -2.07
CA HIS A 30 -0.78 25.95 -3.13
C HIS A 30 -2.02 26.71 -2.70
N PHE A 31 -2.35 27.76 -3.44
CA PHE A 31 -3.59 28.49 -3.27
C PHE A 31 -4.67 27.82 -4.10
N ILE A 32 -5.77 27.45 -3.45
CA ILE A 32 -6.97 26.97 -4.13
C ILE A 32 -7.97 28.10 -4.25
N GLN A 33 -8.65 28.15 -5.39
CA GLN A 33 -9.72 29.11 -5.61
C GLN A 33 -11.02 28.46 -5.12
N VAL A 34 -11.55 28.97 -3.99
CA VAL A 34 -12.84 28.52 -3.47
C VAL A 34 -13.94 29.40 -4.08
N PRO A 35 -14.96 28.83 -4.73
CA PRO A 35 -16.06 29.61 -5.27
C PRO A 35 -16.80 30.36 -4.15
N ALA A 36 -17.32 31.55 -4.47
CA ALA A 36 -18.00 32.42 -3.50
C ALA A 36 -19.23 31.75 -2.86
N GLU A 37 -19.84 30.80 -3.58
CA GLU A 37 -20.93 29.98 -3.09
C GLU A 37 -20.51 28.50 -3.17
N PRO A 38 -20.20 27.86 -2.03
CA PRO A 38 -19.83 26.46 -2.02
C PRO A 38 -21.05 25.60 -2.41
N GLU A 39 -20.81 24.50 -3.12
CA GLU A 39 -21.89 23.56 -3.44
C GLU A 39 -22.64 23.13 -2.17
N PRO A 40 -23.97 22.96 -2.25
CA PRO A 40 -24.75 22.50 -1.11
C PRO A 40 -24.20 21.18 -0.58
N LYS A 41 -23.91 21.13 0.73
CA LYS A 41 -23.42 19.91 1.38
C LYS A 41 -24.45 18.80 1.22
N LYS A 42 -24.10 17.75 0.47
CA LYS A 42 -24.90 16.53 0.41
C LYS A 42 -24.85 15.82 1.76
N THR A 43 -25.99 15.34 2.23
CA THR A 43 -26.09 14.53 3.45
C THR A 43 -25.66 13.09 3.18
N SER A 44 -25.25 12.35 4.22
CA SER A 44 -24.85 10.92 4.12
C SER A 44 -25.89 10.04 3.42
N PHE A 45 -27.18 10.39 3.53
CA PHE A 45 -28.29 9.67 2.91
C PHE A 45 -28.50 9.99 1.43
N GLN A 46 -27.89 11.08 0.94
CA GLN A 46 -27.96 11.54 -0.44
C GLN A 46 -26.66 11.28 -1.21
N MET A 47 -25.61 10.83 -0.52
CA MET A 47 -24.36 10.38 -1.12
C MET A 47 -24.57 8.97 -1.67
N ASN A 48 -24.39 8.81 -2.98
CA ASN A 48 -24.26 7.48 -3.55
C ASN A 48 -22.86 6.98 -3.20
N TYR A 49 -22.72 6.12 -2.21
CA TYR A 49 -21.41 5.61 -1.74
C TYR A 49 -20.63 4.82 -2.81
N PHE A 50 -21.26 4.50 -3.94
CA PHE A 50 -20.63 3.92 -5.13
C PHE A 50 -20.25 4.94 -6.20
N GLU A 51 -20.42 6.25 -5.95
CA GLU A 51 -19.99 7.29 -6.86
C GLU A 51 -18.46 7.35 -6.89
N TYR A 52 -17.88 7.19 -8.08
CA TYR A 52 -16.44 7.17 -8.35
C TYR A 52 -15.83 8.57 -8.21
N ASP A 53 -15.96 9.20 -7.03
CA ASP A 53 -15.44 10.55 -6.78
C ASP A 53 -14.45 10.53 -5.61
N CYS A 54 -13.16 10.41 -5.95
CA CYS A 54 -12.05 10.49 -4.98
C CYS A 54 -11.98 11.83 -4.25
N SER A 55 -12.63 12.89 -4.75
CA SER A 55 -12.50 14.23 -4.16
C SER A 55 -13.36 14.42 -2.91
N ARG A 56 -14.42 13.62 -2.77
CA ARG A 56 -15.42 13.74 -1.70
C ARG A 56 -15.32 12.68 -0.61
N ASN A 57 -14.50 11.65 -0.79
CA ASN A 57 -14.38 10.55 0.16
C ASN A 57 -12.94 10.41 0.67
N ASP A 58 -12.77 10.11 1.95
CA ASP A 58 -11.46 9.97 2.58
C ASP A 58 -10.61 8.83 1.98
N VAL A 59 -11.29 7.85 1.37
CA VAL A 59 -10.66 6.69 0.75
C VAL A 59 -11.10 6.61 -0.71
N CYS A 60 -10.16 6.60 -1.64
CA CYS A 60 -10.49 6.28 -3.02
C CYS A 60 -10.41 4.76 -3.28
N TRP A 61 -11.60 4.16 -3.32
CA TRP A 61 -11.80 2.72 -3.50
C TRP A 61 -11.18 2.14 -4.79
N PRO A 62 -11.21 2.83 -5.95
CA PRO A 62 -10.58 2.36 -7.18
C PRO A 62 -9.06 2.28 -7.12
N GLU A 63 -8.41 2.99 -6.21
CA GLU A 63 -6.95 2.94 -6.03
C GLU A 63 -6.61 1.81 -5.06
N LEU A 64 -7.47 1.57 -4.07
CA LEU A 64 -7.29 0.53 -3.06
C LEU A 64 -7.33 -0.89 -3.63
N ALA A 65 -8.11 -1.09 -4.70
CA ALA A 65 -8.24 -2.40 -5.37
C ALA A 65 -7.26 -2.58 -6.55
N PHE A 66 -6.26 -1.70 -6.71
CA PHE A 66 -5.22 -1.88 -7.72
C PHE A 66 -4.49 -3.23 -7.50
N PRO A 67 -4.20 -4.02 -8.56
CA PRO A 67 -4.35 -3.73 -9.99
C PRO A 67 -5.66 -4.22 -10.64
N LEU A 68 -6.67 -4.61 -9.86
CA LEU A 68 -7.97 -5.02 -10.42
C LEU A 68 -8.72 -3.84 -11.05
N THR A 69 -8.48 -2.66 -10.50
CA THR A 69 -9.02 -1.37 -10.93
C THR A 69 -7.91 -0.52 -11.57
N ARG A 70 -8.29 0.39 -12.46
CA ARG A 70 -7.35 1.27 -13.19
C ARG A 70 -7.30 2.71 -12.66
N GLY A 71 -7.83 2.96 -11.46
CA GLY A 71 -7.85 4.30 -10.86
C GLY A 71 -6.45 4.81 -10.51
N TYR A 72 -5.56 3.90 -10.14
CA TYR A 72 -4.21 4.25 -9.72
C TYR A 72 -3.26 4.47 -10.92
N THR A 73 -2.64 5.64 -10.99
CA THR A 73 -1.77 6.06 -12.11
C THR A 73 -0.29 6.14 -11.79
N GLU A 74 0.12 6.02 -10.52
CA GLU A 74 1.53 6.24 -10.14
C GLU A 74 2.43 5.07 -10.51
N GLU A 75 1.89 3.84 -10.61
CA GLU A 75 2.64 2.65 -11.00
C GLU A 75 2.21 2.08 -12.35
N THR A 76 3.14 1.42 -13.04
CA THR A 76 2.84 0.79 -14.33
C THR A 76 1.92 -0.43 -14.14
N TYR A 77 0.74 -0.37 -14.76
CA TYR A 77 -0.29 -1.40 -14.66
C TYR A 77 0.19 -2.81 -15.05
N SER A 78 1.08 -2.91 -16.04
CA SER A 78 1.64 -4.19 -16.49
C SER A 78 2.55 -4.83 -15.45
N GLN A 79 3.35 -4.02 -14.75
CA GLN A 79 4.27 -4.51 -13.72
C GLN A 79 3.52 -4.99 -12.49
N SER A 80 2.50 -4.25 -12.05
CA SER A 80 1.70 -4.63 -10.88
C SER A 80 0.89 -5.90 -11.12
N ILE A 81 0.32 -6.09 -12.31
CA ILE A 81 -0.32 -7.36 -12.68
C ILE A 81 0.70 -8.51 -12.64
N ALA A 82 1.88 -8.32 -13.23
CA ALA A 82 2.90 -9.36 -13.25
C ALA A 82 3.31 -9.77 -11.84
N GLN A 83 3.48 -8.79 -10.92
CA GLN A 83 3.77 -9.06 -9.51
C GLN A 83 2.61 -9.80 -8.82
N ALA A 84 1.37 -9.39 -9.05
CA ALA A 84 0.19 -10.08 -8.49
C ALA A 84 0.09 -11.53 -8.99
N MET A 85 0.30 -11.76 -10.29
CA MET A 85 0.32 -13.12 -10.87
C MET A 85 1.43 -13.97 -10.26
N LEU A 86 2.62 -13.40 -10.07
CA LEU A 86 3.74 -14.10 -9.45
C LEU A 86 3.43 -14.51 -8.00
N LEU A 87 2.80 -13.64 -7.21
CA LEU A 87 2.34 -13.98 -5.86
C LEU A 87 1.34 -15.13 -5.86
N VAL A 88 0.38 -15.14 -6.78
CA VAL A 88 -0.59 -16.23 -6.93
C VAL A 88 0.12 -17.55 -7.28
N ILE A 89 1.07 -17.53 -8.20
CA ILE A 89 1.84 -18.72 -8.58
C ILE A 89 2.63 -19.26 -7.37
N ILE A 90 3.33 -18.40 -6.64
CA ILE A 90 4.06 -18.81 -5.43
C ILE A 90 3.09 -19.43 -4.42
N PHE A 91 1.94 -18.81 -4.19
CA PHE A 91 0.93 -19.35 -3.28
C PHE A 91 0.47 -20.75 -3.69
N LEU A 92 0.15 -20.97 -4.97
CA LEU A 92 -0.23 -22.29 -5.49
C LEU A 92 0.89 -23.32 -5.32
N VAL A 93 2.13 -22.96 -5.65
CA VAL A 93 3.29 -23.84 -5.49
C VAL A 93 3.49 -24.21 -4.03
N THR A 94 3.41 -23.25 -3.11
CA THR A 94 3.53 -23.52 -1.67
C THR A 94 2.37 -24.35 -1.13
N ALA A 95 1.16 -24.17 -1.65
CA ALA A 95 0.01 -24.98 -1.25
C ALA A 95 0.16 -26.44 -1.70
N VAL A 96 0.70 -26.68 -2.91
CA VAL A 96 0.90 -28.03 -3.47
C VAL A 96 2.12 -28.75 -2.89
N LEU A 97 3.23 -28.04 -2.68
CA LEU A 97 4.48 -28.63 -2.18
C LEU A 97 4.59 -28.61 -0.65
N GLY A 98 3.82 -27.75 0.01
CA GLY A 98 3.87 -27.59 1.45
C GLY A 98 3.10 -28.67 2.22
N ASP A 99 3.25 -28.58 3.54
CA ASP A 99 2.53 -29.38 4.52
C ASP A 99 1.02 -29.54 4.28
N PRO A 100 0.23 -28.54 3.81
CA PRO A 100 -1.20 -28.74 3.60
C PRO A 100 -1.51 -29.87 2.61
N TRP A 101 -0.82 -29.97 1.48
CA TRP A 101 -1.05 -31.04 0.50
C TRP A 101 -0.52 -32.39 0.97
N ASP A 102 0.60 -32.40 1.67
CA ASP A 102 1.15 -33.62 2.27
C ASP A 102 0.21 -34.20 3.35
N LYS A 103 -0.38 -33.33 4.18
CA LYS A 103 -1.40 -33.71 5.17
C LYS A 103 -2.66 -34.29 4.52
N ILE A 104 -3.17 -33.66 3.46
CA ILE A 104 -4.34 -34.16 2.70
C ILE A 104 -4.03 -35.53 2.09
N ARG A 105 -2.87 -35.68 1.43
CA ARG A 105 -2.45 -36.95 0.82
C ARG A 105 -2.31 -38.06 1.85
N LYS A 106 -1.70 -37.76 3.01
CA LYS A 106 -1.57 -38.71 4.13
C LYS A 106 -2.94 -39.13 4.68
N ALA A 107 -3.86 -38.20 4.88
CA ALA A 107 -5.22 -38.49 5.34
C ALA A 107 -6.01 -39.36 4.35
N TRP A 108 -5.83 -39.12 3.04
CA TRP A 108 -6.46 -39.92 2.00
C TRP A 108 -5.93 -41.36 1.98
N ASN A 109 -4.61 -41.54 2.04
CA ASN A 109 -4.00 -42.87 2.13
C ASN A 109 -4.44 -43.63 3.40
N SER A 110 -4.57 -42.95 4.55
CA SER A 110 -5.02 -43.62 5.77
C SER A 110 -6.49 -44.05 5.75
N THR A 111 -7.32 -43.49 4.89
CA THR A 111 -8.75 -43.87 4.76
C THR A 111 -8.99 -44.94 3.69
N THR A 112 -8.02 -45.21 2.82
CA THR A 112 -8.13 -46.25 1.76
C THR A 112 -7.58 -47.63 2.17
N PHE A 113 -6.83 -47.72 3.27
CA PHE A 113 -6.23 -48.98 3.77
C PHE A 113 -6.82 -49.47 5.11
N TYR A 114 -8.08 -49.13 5.40
CA TYR A 114 -8.90 -49.76 6.43
C TYR A 114 -10.11 -50.46 5.80
#